data_AF-A0A1G2I3Q3-F1
#
_entry.id   AF-A0A1G2I3Q3-F1
#
_cell.length_a   1.000
_cell.length_b   1.000
_cell.length_c   1.000
_cell.angle_alpha   90.00
_cell.angle_beta   90.00
_cell.angle_gamma   90.00
#
_symmetry.space_group_name_H-M   'P 1'
#
loop_
_entity.id
_entity.type
_entity.pdbx_description
1 polymer ?
#
loop_
_entity_poly.entity_id
_entity_poly.type
_entity_poly.pdbx_seq_one_letter_code
_entity_poly.pdbx_strand_id
1 'polypeptide(L)'
;MKNKSHNFITIKISKLLAPIISSRDVANVLEDKINETDTTSVVLDFNNIKFVSRSATHSLLVLKEKIETNIPRRELSFINANNDVKEMIRTVASNRAFPKKETPEFNPEKTDIASLLEEAAF
;
A
#
# COMPACT_ATOMS: atom_id res chain seq x y z
N MET A 1 -24.46 -22.83 -20.10
CA MET A 1 -23.09 -22.52 -19.62
C MET A 1 -23.12 -22.48 -18.10
N LYS A 2 -22.42 -23.38 -17.42
CA LYS A 2 -22.39 -23.41 -15.94
C LYS A 2 -21.59 -22.20 -15.46
N ASN A 3 -22.22 -21.30 -14.70
CA ASN A 3 -21.53 -20.24 -13.98
C ASN A 3 -20.46 -20.87 -13.09
N LYS A 4 -19.19 -20.76 -13.46
CA LYS A 4 -18.07 -21.06 -12.56
C LYS A 4 -18.22 -20.10 -11.38
N SER A 5 -18.74 -20.61 -10.26
CA SER A 5 -18.61 -19.95 -8.96
C SER A 5 -17.12 -19.65 -8.78
N HIS A 6 -16.73 -18.40 -9.01
CA HIS A 6 -15.41 -17.94 -8.67
C HIS A 6 -15.40 -17.92 -7.15
N ASN A 7 -14.61 -18.82 -6.56
CA ASN A 7 -14.48 -18.91 -5.12
C ASN A 7 -13.63 -17.70 -4.68
N PHE A 8 -14.31 -16.60 -4.35
CA PHE A 8 -13.67 -15.37 -3.87
C PHE A 8 -13.99 -15.15 -2.41
N ILE A 9 -13.04 -14.58 -1.68
CA ILE A 9 -13.25 -14.12 -0.31
C ILE A 9 -13.16 -12.61 -0.24
N THR A 10 -14.05 -11.99 0.52
CA THR A 10 -13.97 -10.56 0.82
C THR A 10 -13.40 -10.34 2.22
N ILE A 11 -12.27 -9.66 2.29
CA ILE A 11 -11.64 -9.24 3.54
C ILE A 11 -12.05 -7.79 3.81
N LYS A 12 -12.80 -7.57 4.89
CA LYS A 12 -13.16 -6.22 5.35
C LYS A 12 -11.99 -5.59 6.08
N ILE A 13 -11.29 -4.65 5.44
CA ILE A 13 -10.08 -4.04 6.01
C ILE A 13 -10.39 -3.35 7.34
N SER A 14 -11.54 -2.69 7.45
CA SER A 14 -11.98 -2.00 8.67
C SER A 14 -12.21 -2.91 9.89
N LYS A 15 -12.28 -4.24 9.70
CA LYS A 15 -12.33 -5.20 10.82
C LYS A 15 -10.94 -5.58 11.34
N LEU A 16 -9.89 -5.35 10.54
CA LEU A 16 -8.52 -5.70 10.85
C LEU A 16 -7.69 -4.48 11.25
N LEU A 17 -8.03 -3.32 10.71
CA LEU A 17 -7.23 -2.10 10.82
C LEU A 17 -8.11 -0.91 11.18
N ALA A 18 -7.48 0.11 11.76
CA ALA A 18 -8.11 1.39 12.03
C ALA A 18 -8.56 2.07 10.72
N PRO A 19 -9.58 2.95 10.76
CA PRO A 19 -10.03 3.72 9.59
C PRO A 19 -8.97 4.63 8.94
N ILE A 20 -7.88 4.93 9.66
CA ILE A 20 -6.74 5.70 9.18
C ILE A 20 -5.54 4.75 9.13
N ILE A 21 -5.03 4.48 7.93
CA ILE A 21 -3.95 3.51 7.71
C ILE A 21 -2.67 4.25 7.33
N SER A 22 -1.79 4.47 8.31
CA SER A 22 -0.51 5.17 8.11
C SER A 22 0.70 4.24 8.00
N SER A 23 0.69 3.12 8.74
CA SER A 23 1.82 2.19 8.80
C SER A 23 1.95 1.33 7.54
N ARG A 24 3.19 0.93 7.24
CA ARG A 24 3.52 -0.10 6.24
C ARG A 24 3.15 -1.51 6.70
N ASP A 25 2.99 -1.71 8.01
CA ASP A 25 2.70 -3.02 8.62
C ASP A 25 1.33 -3.57 8.21
N VAL A 26 0.47 -2.72 7.63
CA VAL A 26 -0.78 -3.14 6.96
C VAL A 26 -0.55 -4.30 6.00
N ALA A 27 0.57 -4.32 5.28
CA ALA A 27 0.85 -5.38 4.33
C ALA A 27 1.06 -6.72 5.04
N ASN A 28 1.75 -6.76 6.18
CA ASN A 28 2.00 -8.00 6.91
C ASN A 28 0.69 -8.57 7.46
N VAL A 29 -0.13 -7.71 8.10
CA VAL A 29 -1.44 -8.12 8.65
C VAL A 29 -2.36 -8.68 7.57
N LEU A 30 -2.39 -8.03 6.39
CA LEU A 30 -3.20 -8.50 5.27
C LEU A 30 -2.61 -9.74 4.62
N GLU A 31 -1.29 -9.84 4.48
CA GLU A 31 -0.62 -11.01 3.92
C GLU A 31 -0.92 -12.27 4.73
N ASP A 32 -0.77 -12.21 6.06
CA ASP A 32 -1.11 -13.33 6.95
C ASP A 32 -2.57 -13.74 6.75
N LYS A 33 -3.48 -12.76 6.74
CA LYS A 33 -4.90 -13.04 6.57
C LYS A 33 -5.26 -13.63 5.20
N ILE A 34 -4.54 -13.24 4.16
CA ILE A 34 -4.70 -13.76 2.81
C ILE A 34 -4.17 -15.20 2.74
N ASN A 35 -3.01 -15.47 3.34
CA ASN A 35 -2.39 -16.79 3.31
C ASN A 35 -3.18 -17.84 4.09
N GLU A 36 -4.03 -17.43 5.03
CA GLU A 36 -5.01 -18.30 5.71
C GLU A 36 -6.15 -18.81 4.80
N THR A 37 -6.31 -18.26 3.58
CA THR A 37 -7.42 -18.63 2.69
C THR A 37 -6.94 -19.44 1.49
N ASP A 38 -7.68 -20.48 1.14
CA ASP A 38 -7.41 -21.31 -0.05
C ASP A 38 -8.04 -20.74 -1.34
N THR A 39 -8.44 -19.47 -1.34
CA THR A 39 -9.18 -18.85 -2.45
C THR A 39 -8.25 -18.25 -3.50
N THR A 40 -8.61 -18.46 -4.76
CA THR A 40 -7.89 -17.89 -5.91
C THR A 40 -8.21 -16.41 -6.13
N SER A 41 -9.30 -15.90 -5.58
CA SER A 41 -9.63 -14.48 -5.66
C SER A 41 -9.83 -13.92 -4.26
N VAL A 42 -9.13 -12.82 -3.97
CA VAL A 42 -9.26 -12.08 -2.73
C VAL A 42 -9.68 -10.66 -3.06
N VAL A 43 -10.72 -10.20 -2.37
CA VAL A 43 -11.26 -8.86 -2.52
C VAL A 43 -11.03 -8.10 -1.21
N LEU A 44 -10.21 -7.07 -1.25
CA LEU A 44 -10.02 -6.16 -0.11
C LEU A 44 -11.07 -5.06 -0.14
N ASP A 45 -11.95 -5.06 0.87
CA ASP A 45 -13.03 -4.10 1.03
C ASP A 45 -12.57 -2.92 1.89
N PHE A 46 -12.43 -1.76 1.26
CA PHE A 46 -12.03 -0.50 1.87
C PHE A 46 -13.20 0.27 2.48
N ASN A 47 -14.40 -0.33 2.58
CA ASN A 47 -15.51 0.30 3.24
C ASN A 47 -15.16 0.66 4.70
N ASN A 48 -15.55 1.87 5.11
CA ASN A 48 -15.19 2.51 6.39
C ASN A 48 -13.70 2.85 6.59
N ILE A 49 -12.86 2.74 5.56
CA ILE A 49 -11.53 3.35 5.58
C ILE A 49 -11.67 4.80 5.14
N LYS A 50 -11.15 5.71 5.97
CA LYS A 50 -11.18 7.16 5.74
C LYS A 50 -9.94 7.63 5.01
N PHE A 51 -8.77 7.09 5.37
CA PHE A 51 -7.49 7.56 4.86
C PHE A 51 -6.48 6.43 4.76
N VAL A 52 -5.64 6.48 3.72
CA VAL A 52 -4.45 5.64 3.60
C VAL A 52 -3.28 6.54 3.23
N SER A 53 -2.17 6.40 3.97
CA SER A 53 -0.96 7.15 3.67
C SER A 53 -0.27 6.65 2.39
N ARG A 54 0.67 7.44 1.88
CA ARG A 54 1.53 7.05 0.77
C ARG A 54 2.34 5.79 1.06
N SER A 55 2.92 5.67 2.26
CA SER A 55 3.71 4.51 2.68
C SER A 55 2.87 3.24 2.77
N ALA A 56 1.70 3.32 3.41
CA ALA A 56 0.77 2.21 3.51
C ALA A 56 0.31 1.74 2.12
N THR A 57 -0.08 2.69 1.25
CA THR A 57 -0.46 2.43 -0.14
C THR A 57 0.67 1.75 -0.92
N HIS A 58 1.91 2.21 -0.75
CA HIS A 58 3.05 1.59 -1.41
C HIS A 58 3.19 0.12 -0.99
N SER A 59 3.14 -0.17 0.32
CA SER A 59 3.20 -1.54 0.83
C SER A 59 2.04 -2.41 0.33
N LEU A 60 0.81 -1.87 0.29
CA LEU A 60 -0.36 -2.57 -0.26
C LEU A 60 -0.16 -2.97 -1.72
N LEU A 61 0.42 -2.09 -2.54
CA LEU A 61 0.70 -2.38 -3.94
C LEU A 61 1.85 -3.38 -4.10
N VAL A 62 2.89 -3.33 -3.25
CA VAL A 62 3.92 -4.39 -3.21
C VAL A 62 3.29 -5.73 -2.88
N LEU A 63 2.40 -5.78 -1.89
CA LEU A 63 1.72 -7.01 -1.49
C LEU A 63 0.87 -7.59 -2.64
N LYS A 64 0.09 -6.74 -3.33
CA LYS A 64 -0.69 -7.15 -4.51
C LYS A 64 0.21 -7.80 -5.57
N GLU A 65 1.30 -7.15 -5.93
CA GLU A 65 2.25 -7.64 -6.93
C GLU A 65 2.91 -8.95 -6.48
N LYS A 66 3.32 -9.04 -5.21
CA LYS A 66 3.89 -10.25 -4.61
C LYS A 66 2.93 -11.43 -4.70
N ILE A 67 1.66 -11.25 -4.34
CA ILE A 67 0.64 -12.31 -4.39
C ILE A 67 0.39 -12.77 -5.81
N GLU A 68 0.21 -11.83 -6.74
CA GLU A 68 -0.14 -12.11 -8.14
C GLU A 68 1.02 -12.74 -8.92
N THR A 69 2.26 -12.45 -8.51
CA THR A 69 3.46 -13.03 -9.11
C THR A 69 3.81 -14.39 -8.51
N ASN A 70 3.70 -14.55 -7.19
CA ASN A 70 4.17 -15.76 -6.49
C ASN A 70 3.14 -16.88 -6.47
N ILE A 71 1.84 -16.58 -6.53
CA ILE A 71 0.78 -17.59 -6.43
C ILE A 71 0.02 -17.65 -7.76
N PRO A 72 0.22 -18.72 -8.57
CA PRO A 72 -0.41 -18.83 -9.87
C PRO A 72 -1.93 -18.74 -9.78
N ARG A 73 -2.52 -17.87 -10.61
CA ARG A 73 -3.98 -17.63 -10.69
C ARG A 73 -4.59 -17.02 -9.44
N ARG A 74 -3.78 -16.53 -8.49
CA ARG A 74 -4.30 -15.75 -7.36
C ARG A 74 -4.39 -14.29 -7.75
N GLU A 75 -5.56 -13.68 -7.54
CA GLU A 75 -5.83 -12.28 -7.85
C GLU A 75 -6.24 -11.52 -6.59
N LEU A 76 -5.73 -10.30 -6.44
CA LEU A 76 -6.10 -9.39 -5.35
C LEU A 76 -6.76 -8.13 -5.92
N SER A 77 -8.02 -7.87 -5.58
CA SER A 77 -8.76 -6.69 -6.05
C SER A 77 -9.16 -5.76 -4.90
N PHE A 78 -9.35 -4.48 -5.19
CA PHE A 78 -9.75 -3.46 -4.21
C PHE A 78 -11.15 -2.94 -4.54
N ILE A 79 -12.04 -2.90 -3.55
CA ILE A 79 -13.42 -2.39 -3.72
C ILE A 79 -13.80 -1.37 -2.64
N ASN A 80 -14.88 -0.63 -2.88
CA ASN A 80 -15.50 0.31 -1.92
C ASN A 80 -14.57 1.35 -1.30
N ALA A 81 -13.48 1.70 -1.98
CA ALA A 81 -12.61 2.80 -1.57
C ALA A 81 -13.31 4.15 -1.79
N ASN A 82 -13.15 5.06 -0.83
CA ASN A 82 -13.53 6.45 -0.98
C ASN A 82 -12.62 7.18 -1.99
N ASN A 83 -12.92 8.44 -2.32
CA ASN A 83 -12.17 9.18 -3.34
C ASN A 83 -10.71 9.42 -2.95
N ASP A 84 -10.44 9.84 -1.72
CA ASP A 84 -9.07 10.11 -1.22
C ASP A 84 -8.20 8.85 -1.29
N VAL A 85 -8.75 7.70 -0.88
CA VAL A 85 -8.06 6.40 -0.95
C VAL A 85 -7.81 5.99 -2.39
N LYS A 86 -8.80 6.15 -3.29
CA LYS A 86 -8.64 5.87 -4.73
C LYS A 86 -7.54 6.73 -5.35
N GLU A 87 -7.54 8.02 -5.04
CA GLU A 87 -6.56 8.97 -5.55
C GLU A 87 -5.15 8.63 -5.06
N MET A 88 -4.99 8.34 -3.77
CA MET A 88 -3.71 7.90 -3.22
C MET A 88 -3.19 6.63 -3.90
N ILE A 89 -4.05 5.61 -4.07
CA ILE A 89 -3.69 4.36 -4.77
C ILE A 89 -3.22 4.65 -6.20
N ARG A 90 -3.96 5.48 -6.95
CA ARG A 90 -3.58 5.85 -8.32
C ARG A 90 -2.26 6.61 -8.36
N THR A 91 -2.09 7.61 -7.49
CA THR A 91 -0.87 8.41 -7.42
C THR A 91 0.35 7.54 -7.13
N VAL A 92 0.25 6.60 -6.19
CA VAL A 92 1.37 5.69 -5.88
C VAL A 92 1.59 4.69 -7.01
N ALA A 93 0.54 4.14 -7.62
CA ALA A 93 0.66 3.22 -8.75
C ALA A 93 1.34 3.89 -9.97
N SER A 94 0.91 5.10 -10.33
CA SER A 94 1.53 5.89 -11.42
C SER A 94 3.01 6.17 -11.14
N ASN A 95 3.32 6.57 -9.90
CA ASN A 95 4.71 6.80 -9.48
C ASN A 95 5.59 5.53 -9.50
N ARG A 96 4.99 4.34 -9.39
CA ARG A 96 5.71 3.06 -9.50
C ARG A 96 5.90 2.62 -10.95
N ALA A 97 4.91 2.90 -11.81
CA ALA A 97 4.97 2.55 -13.23
C ALA A 97 6.05 3.35 -13.98
N PHE A 98 6.39 4.54 -13.49
CA PHE A 98 7.44 5.35 -14.09
C PHE A 98 8.83 4.97 -13.53
N PRO A 99 9.82 4.63 -14.38
CA PRO A 99 11.15 4.28 -13.91
C PRO A 99 11.81 5.50 -13.25
N LYS A 100 12.30 5.33 -12.02
CA LYS A 100 13.15 6.34 -11.36
C LYS A 100 14.51 6.35 -12.03
N LYS A 101 14.64 7.12 -13.12
CA LYS A 101 15.90 7.27 -13.86
C LYS A 101 16.89 8.24 -13.20
N GLU A 102 16.45 9.00 -12.21
CA GLU A 102 17.29 10.03 -11.60
C GLU A 102 17.43 9.74 -10.11
N THR A 103 18.56 9.15 -9.73
CA THR A 103 19.12 9.40 -8.40
C THR A 103 19.51 10.88 -8.39
N PRO A 104 18.88 11.74 -7.55
CA PRO A 104 19.33 13.11 -7.43
C PRO A 104 20.80 13.10 -7.02
N GLU A 105 21.59 13.97 -7.64
CA GLU A 105 22.99 14.14 -7.28
C GLU A 105 23.03 14.67 -5.84
N PHE A 106 23.40 13.79 -4.90
CA PHE A 106 23.42 14.12 -3.48
C PHE A 106 24.74 14.81 -3.16
N ASN A 107 24.73 16.14 -3.21
CA ASN A 107 25.83 17.02 -2.80
C ASN A 107 25.47 17.73 -1.48
N PRO A 108 25.50 17.04 -0.33
CA PRO A 108 25.19 17.66 0.94
C PRO A 108 26.30 18.63 1.35
N GLU A 109 25.91 19.81 1.82
CA GLU A 109 26.80 20.64 2.60
C GLU A 109 26.99 19.98 3.98
N LYS A 110 28.24 19.70 4.34
CA LYS A 110 28.57 19.28 5.69
C LYS A 110 28.53 20.52 6.59
N THR A 111 27.53 20.58 7.45
CA THR A 111 27.49 21.53 8.56
C THR A 111 27.84 20.81 9.86
N ASP A 112 28.47 21.50 10.79
CA ASP A 112 28.71 21.01 12.13
C ASP A 112 27.71 21.62 13.12
N ILE A 113 27.59 21.00 14.31
CA ILE A 113 26.65 21.44 15.34
C ILE A 113 26.99 22.86 15.83
N ALA A 114 28.27 23.27 15.78
CA ALA A 114 28.69 24.60 16.20
C ALA A 114 28.13 25.68 15.26
N SER A 115 28.21 25.45 13.95
CA SER A 115 27.69 26.34 12.91
C SER A 115 26.18 26.56 13.03
N LEU A 116 25.43 25.51 13.41
CA LEU A 116 23.98 25.59 13.63
C LEU A 116 23.60 26.38 14.89
N LEU A 117 24.46 26.36 15.91
CA LEU A 117 24.24 27.08 17.17
C LEU A 117 24.58 28.57 17.05
N GLU A 118 25.53 28.94 16.19
CA GLU A 118 25.84 30.34 15.87
C GLU A 118 24.70 31.03 15.11
N GLU A 119 24.04 30.34 14.18
CA GLU A 119 22.87 30.89 13.46
C GLU A 119 21.64 31.09 14.37
N ALA A 120 21.49 30.27 15.42
CA ALA A 120 20.37 30.36 16.36
C ALA A 120 20.52 31.46 17.42
N ALA A 121 21.66 32.16 17.45
CA ALA A 121 22.00 33.15 18.48
C ALA A 121 21.59 34.61 18.15
N PHE A 122 20.73 34.81 17.14
CA PHE A 122 20.19 36.13 16.75
C PHE A 122 18.70 36.28 17.07
#